data_AF-A0A3B8XGW3-F1
#
_entry.id   AF-A0A3B8XGW3-F1
#
_cell.length_a   1.000
_cell.length_b   1.000
_cell.length_c   1.000
_cell.angle_alpha   90.00
_cell.angle_beta   90.00
_cell.angle_gamma   90.00
#
_symmetry.space_group_name_H-M   'P 1'
#
loop_
_entity.id
_entity.type
_entity.pdbx_description
1 polymer ?
#
loop_
_entity_poly.entity_id
_entity_poly.type
_entity_poly.pdbx_seq_one_letter_code
_entity_poly.pdbx_strand_id
1 'polypeptide(L)' 'MKPLLVEAFLYNKWANLHLIDVCGGFSEEQLQMTSPGTYGTIAATFFHMLAAEQR' A
#
# COMPACT_ATOMS: atom_id res chain seq x y z
N MET A 1 -2.91 23.33 -14.28
CA MET A 1 -3.46 21.96 -14.31
C MET A 1 -2.31 21.02 -14.61
N LYS A 2 -2.00 20.04 -13.75
CA LYS A 2 -0.95 19.06 -14.06
C LYS A 2 -1.53 18.02 -15.04
N PRO A 3 -0.72 17.38 -15.90
CA PRO A 3 -1.20 16.25 -16.70
C PRO A 3 -1.76 15.16 -15.80
N LEU A 4 -2.87 14.53 -16.21
CA LEU A 4 -3.54 13.46 -15.43
C LEU A 4 -2.58 12.38 -14.94
N LEU A 5 -1.63 11.98 -15.78
CA LEU A 5 -0.62 10.97 -15.42
C LEU A 5 0.26 11.43 -14.26
N VAL A 6 0.69 12.71 -14.26
CA VAL A 6 1.50 13.27 -13.19
C VAL A 6 0.70 13.32 -11.88
N GLU A 7 -0.58 13.67 -11.94
CA GLU A 7 -1.44 13.65 -10.75
C GLU A 7 -1.61 12.22 -10.22
N ALA A 8 -1.82 11.23 -11.09
CA ALA A 8 -1.94 9.83 -10.71
C ALA A 8 -0.70 9.31 -9.95
N PHE A 9 0.51 9.61 -10.43
CA PHE A 9 1.74 9.23 -9.73
C PHE A 9 1.90 9.94 -8.37
N LEU A 10 1.50 11.21 -8.27
CA LEU A 10 1.54 11.93 -7.00
C LEU A 10 0.55 11.35 -5.98
N TYR A 11 -0.65 10.98 -6.42
CA TYR A 11 -1.65 10.33 -5.58
C TYR A 11 -1.22 8.93 -5.15
N ASN A 12 -0.68 8.13 -6.06
CA ASN A 12 -0.15 6.81 -5.71
C ASN A 12 0.97 6.94 -4.66
N LYS A 13 1.92 7.87 -4.85
CA LYS A 13 2.97 8.13 -3.86
C LYS A 13 2.41 8.51 -2.49
N TRP A 14 1.42 9.40 -2.45
CA TRP A 14 0.75 9.79 -1.21
C TRP A 14 0.08 8.59 -0.53
N ALA A 15 -0.63 7.75 -1.29
CA ALA A 15 -1.31 6.58 -0.78
C ALA A 15 -0.32 5.56 -0.19
N ASN A 16 0.79 5.30 -0.87
CA ASN A 16 1.83 4.40 -0.37
C ASN A 16 2.44 4.91 0.95
N LEU A 17 2.75 6.21 1.06
CA LEU A 17 3.25 6.79 2.30
C LEU A 17 2.23 6.69 3.44
N HIS A 18 0.96 6.97 3.16
CA HIS A 18 -0.10 6.85 4.15
C HIS A 18 -0.28 5.39 4.65
N LEU A 19 -0.18 4.41 3.75
CA LEU A 19 -0.24 2.99 4.12
C LEU A 19 0.94 2.58 5.01
N ILE A 20 2.15 3.10 4.76
CA ILE A 20 3.31 2.88 5.65
C ILE A 20 2.99 3.38 7.06
N ASP A 21 2.47 4.60 7.18
CA ASP A 21 2.16 5.19 8.48
C ASP A 21 1.08 4.39 9.24
N VAL A 22 0.03 3.93 8.53
CA VAL A 22 -1.05 3.15 9.13
C VAL A 22 -0.56 1.75 9.54
N CYS A 23 0.08 1.02 8.63
CA CYS A 23 0.56 -0.33 8.91
C CYS A 23 1.70 -0.35 9.93
N GLY A 24 2.50 0.71 10.02
CA GLY A 24 3.53 0.87 11.04
C GLY A 24 2.98 0.97 12.47
N GLY A 25 1.69 1.27 12.64
CA GLY A 25 1.01 1.27 13.93
C GLY A 25 0.40 -0.07 14.35
N PHE A 26 0.43 -1.09 13.50
CA PHE A 26 -0.19 -2.39 13.77
C PHE A 26 0.74 -3.33 14.54
N SER A 27 0.15 -4.22 15.35
CA SER A 27 0.89 -5.34 15.93
C SER A 27 1.22 -6.39 14.88
N GLU A 28 2.15 -7.29 15.20
CA GLU A 28 2.48 -8.42 14.32
C GLU A 28 1.23 -9.27 14.00
N GLU A 29 0.41 -9.57 15.01
CA GLU A 29 -0.83 -10.35 14.84
C GLU A 29 -1.81 -9.66 13.90
N GLN A 30 -1.92 -8.32 13.98
CA GLN A 30 -2.76 -7.54 13.08
C GLN A 30 -2.21 -7.57 11.65
N LEU A 31 -0.90 -7.49 11.46
CA LEU A 31 -0.27 -7.59 10.14
C LEU A 31 -0.49 -8.96 9.47
N GLN A 32 -0.72 -10.01 10.27
CA GLN A 32 -1.07 -11.36 9.79
C GLN A 32 -2.57 -11.54 9.47
N MET A 33 -3.43 -10.56 9.74
CA MET A 33 -4.86 -10.66 9.41
C MET A 33 -5.11 -10.68 7.91
N THR A 34 -6.18 -11.34 7.49
CA THR A 34 -6.61 -11.48 6.08
C THR A 34 -8.04 -10.98 5.90
N SER A 35 -8.42 -10.68 4.66
CA SER A 35 -9.81 -10.36 4.29
C SER A 35 -10.15 -11.00 2.94
N PRO A 36 -11.40 -11.41 2.68
CA PRO A 36 -11.80 -11.85 1.35
C PRO A 36 -11.43 -10.82 0.27
N GLY A 37 -10.79 -11.28 -0.80
CA GLY A 37 -10.37 -10.44 -1.92
C GLY A 37 -8.99 -9.78 -1.77
N THR A 38 -8.25 -10.00 -0.68
CA THR A 38 -6.86 -9.51 -0.53
C THR A 38 -5.83 -10.52 -1.04
N TYR A 39 -4.61 -10.05 -1.27
CA TYR A 39 -3.47 -10.92 -1.58
C TYR A 39 -2.86 -11.46 -0.27
N GLY A 40 -3.55 -12.40 0.36
CA GLY A 40 -3.15 -12.97 1.64
C GLY A 40 -3.31 -11.99 2.81
N THR A 41 -2.28 -11.86 3.64
CA THR A 41 -2.30 -10.99 4.83
C THR A 41 -2.19 -9.51 4.46
N ILE A 42 -2.46 -8.63 5.42
CA ILE A 42 -2.22 -7.19 5.27
C ILE A 42 -0.77 -6.94 4.84
N ALA A 43 0.21 -7.55 5.52
CA ALA A 43 1.62 -7.43 5.16
C ALA A 43 1.90 -7.93 3.74
N ALA A 44 1.39 -9.12 3.37
CA ALA A 44 1.61 -9.69 2.04
C ALA A 44 1.04 -8.82 0.92
N THR A 45 -0.17 -8.27 1.12
CA THR A 45 -0.80 -7.36 0.17
C THR A 45 0.01 -6.07 0.02
N PHE A 46 0.48 -5.50 1.14
CA PHE A 46 1.25 -4.27 1.10
C PHE A 46 2.63 -4.45 0.44
N PHE A 47 3.36 -5.53 0.78
CA PHE A 47 4.62 -5.85 0.11
C PHE A 47 4.43 -6.11 -1.39
N HIS A 48 3.32 -6.73 -1.79
CA HIS A 48 2.99 -6.93 -3.21
C HIS A 48 2.85 -5.58 -3.94
N MET A 49 2.15 -4.62 -3.35
CA MET A 49 2.01 -3.26 -3.92
C MET A 49 3.35 -2.54 -4.03
N LEU A 50 4.16 -2.54 -2.96
CA LEU A 50 5.47 -1.87 -2.98
C LEU A 50 6.44 -2.48 -3.99
N ALA A 51 6.42 -3.81 -4.16
CA ALA A 51 7.24 -4.48 -5.16
C ALA A 51 6.84 -4.11 -6.61
N ALA A 52 5.62 -3.64 -6.83
CA ALA A 52 5.16 -3.17 -8.13
C ALA A 52 5.66 -1.75 -8.47
N GLU A 53 6.01 -0.93 -7.48
CA GLU A 53 6.52 0.44 -7.69
C GLU A 53 7.93 0.48 -8.30
N GLN A 54 8.70 -0.62 -8.21
CA GLN A 54 10.07 -0.70 -8.75
C GLN A 54 10.13 -1.04 -10.25
N ARG A 55 9.02 -0.98 -10.98
CA ARG A 55 8.93 -1.38 -12.40
C ARG A 55 8.47 -0.27 -13.32
#